data_AF-A0A068UCN4-F1
#
_entry.id   AF-A0A068UCN4-F1
#
_cell.length_a   1.000
_cell.length_b   1.000
_cell.length_c   1.000
_cell.angle_alpha   90.00
_cell.angle_beta   90.00
_cell.angle_gamma   90.00
#
_symmetry.space_group_name_H-M   'P 1'
#
loop_
_entity.id
_entity.type
_entity.pdbx_description
1 polymer ?
#
loop_
_entity_poly.entity_id
_entity_poly.type
_entity_poly.pdbx_seq_one_letter_code
_entity_poly.pdbx_strand_id
1 'polypeptide(L)'
;MTRIAQPLIQFTKQPYIEDVGPHKIESIQFSTFGEFEILKAVEVQVYRSVYYDSAKKSWENGLLDPHMGPANKNGICETCLGTLENVQGTTDI
;
A
#
# COMPACT_ATOMS: atom_id res chain seq x y z
N MET A 1 32.83 -43.31 5.13
CA MET A 1 33.10 -41.93 5.58
C MET A 1 32.99 -41.02 4.37
N THR A 2 31.85 -40.37 4.17
CA THR A 2 31.62 -39.50 3.00
C THR A 2 31.53 -38.06 3.50
N ARG A 3 32.46 -37.20 3.07
CA ARG A 3 32.51 -35.78 3.46
C ARG A 3 31.31 -35.06 2.84
N ILE A 4 30.49 -34.42 3.67
CA ILE A 4 29.45 -33.50 3.23
C ILE A 4 30.16 -32.26 2.68
N ALA A 5 30.01 -32.00 1.38
CA ALA A 5 30.49 -30.78 0.76
C ALA A 5 29.68 -29.60 1.32
N GLN A 6 30.36 -28.66 1.98
CA GLN A 6 29.74 -27.40 2.40
C GLN A 6 29.39 -26.58 1.15
N PRO A 7 28.21 -25.95 1.08
CA PRO A 7 27.85 -25.11 -0.06
C PRO A 7 28.85 -23.96 -0.20
N LEU A 8 29.34 -23.77 -1.42
CA LEU A 8 30.29 -22.70 -1.79
C LEU A 8 29.60 -21.35 -1.53
N ILE A 9 30.15 -20.54 -0.63
CA ILE A 9 29.64 -19.18 -0.37
C ILE A 9 29.77 -18.38 -1.67
N GLN A 10 28.64 -18.03 -2.28
CA GLN A 10 28.60 -17.14 -3.45
C GLN A 10 28.64 -15.69 -2.99
N PHE A 11 29.73 -15.00 -3.30
CA PHE A 11 29.83 -13.55 -3.09
C PHE A 11 29.21 -12.82 -4.29
N THR A 12 28.07 -12.17 -4.08
CA THR A 12 27.44 -11.29 -5.07
C THR A 12 27.56 -9.84 -4.58
N LYS A 13 27.63 -8.88 -5.52
CA LYS A 13 27.64 -7.44 -5.19
C LYS A 13 26.23 -6.91 -4.89
N GLN A 14 25.21 -7.66 -5.28
CA GLN A 14 23.82 -7.30 -5.04
C GLN A 14 23.41 -7.76 -3.63
N PRO A 15 22.62 -6.96 -2.89
CA PRO A 15 22.13 -7.38 -1.59
C PRO A 15 21.33 -8.67 -1.76
N TYR A 16 21.53 -9.61 -0.83
CA TYR A 16 20.68 -10.79 -0.76
C TYR A 16 19.25 -10.35 -0.42
N ILE A 17 18.30 -10.74 -1.26
CA ILE A 17 16.86 -10.51 -1.05
C ILE A 17 16.27 -11.86 -0.72
N GLU A 18 15.73 -12.00 0.49
CA GLU A 18 15.03 -13.21 0.90
C GLU A 18 13.78 -13.39 0.03
N ASP A 19 13.69 -14.54 -0.64
CA ASP A 19 12.45 -14.95 -1.31
C ASP A 19 11.49 -15.49 -0.25
N VAL A 20 10.53 -14.65 0.14
CA VAL A 20 9.53 -14.98 1.16
C VAL A 20 8.48 -15.98 0.67
N GLY A 21 8.34 -16.19 -0.64
CA GLY A 21 7.40 -17.15 -1.19
C GLY A 21 5.93 -16.96 -0.74
N PRO A 22 5.04 -17.91 -1.07
CA PRO A 22 3.65 -17.87 -0.63
C PRO A 22 3.51 -18.33 0.83
N HIS A 23 2.83 -17.53 1.65
CA HIS A 23 2.49 -17.87 3.04
C HIS A 23 1.02 -18.24 3.21
N LYS A 24 0.72 -19.07 4.22
CA LYS A 24 -0.65 -19.37 4.65
C LYS A 24 -1.01 -18.52 5.87
N ILE A 25 -2.18 -17.90 5.87
CA ILE A 25 -2.72 -17.19 7.03
C ILE A 25 -2.92 -18.20 8.17
N GLU A 26 -2.25 -17.98 9.31
CA GLU A 26 -2.37 -18.84 10.50
C GLU A 26 -3.60 -18.49 11.33
N SER A 27 -3.81 -17.20 11.60
CA SER A 27 -4.94 -16.68 12.37
C SER A 27 -5.24 -15.22 12.02
N ILE A 28 -6.39 -14.71 12.47
CA ILE A 28 -6.80 -13.30 12.32
C ILE A 28 -7.12 -12.77 13.72
N GLN A 29 -6.47 -11.68 14.10
CA GLN A 29 -6.71 -10.99 15.37
C GLN A 29 -7.50 -9.70 15.14
N PHE A 30 -8.62 -9.57 15.84
CA PHE A 30 -9.43 -8.35 15.83
C PHE A 30 -9.03 -7.43 16.97
N SER A 31 -8.95 -6.13 16.68
CA SER A 31 -8.69 -5.08 17.64
C SER A 31 -9.23 -3.75 17.12
N THR A 32 -9.06 -2.69 17.89
CA THR A 32 -9.38 -1.31 17.49
C THR A 32 -8.10 -0.53 17.30
N PHE A 33 -8.07 0.33 16.28
CA PHE A 33 -6.92 1.20 16.06
C PHE A 33 -6.81 2.28 17.13
N GLY A 34 -5.60 2.49 17.64
CA GLY A 34 -5.25 3.66 18.43
C GLY A 34 -5.03 4.89 17.54
N GLU A 35 -5.12 6.09 18.13
CA GLU A 35 -4.90 7.36 17.41
C GLU A 35 -3.58 7.38 16.62
N PHE A 36 -2.48 6.96 17.26
CA PHE A 36 -1.17 6.90 16.61
C PHE A 36 -1.08 5.86 15.49
N GLU A 37 -1.89 4.80 15.53
CA GLU A 37 -1.93 3.79 14.48
C GLU A 37 -2.68 4.31 13.27
N ILE A 38 -3.79 5.04 13.50
CA ILE A 38 -4.54 5.74 12.46
C ILE A 38 -3.62 6.77 11.78
N LEU A 39 -2.93 7.61 12.54
CA LEU A 39 -2.02 8.63 11.99
C LEU A 39 -0.85 8.05 11.18
N LYS A 40 -0.44 6.81 11.46
CA LYS A 40 0.59 6.11 10.67
C LYS A 40 0.05 5.43 9.42
N ALA A 41 -1.24 5.09 9.40
CA ALA A 41 -1.87 4.35 8.31
C ALA A 41 -2.54 5.26 7.27
N VAL A 42 -2.81 6.52 7.63
CA VAL A 42 -3.46 7.51 6.76
C VAL A 42 -2.44 8.16 5.82
N GLU A 43 -2.82 8.28 4.54
CA GLU A 43 -2.02 8.96 3.52
C GLU A 43 -2.38 10.46 3.41
N VAL A 44 -3.66 10.83 3.59
CA VAL A 44 -4.15 12.20 3.44
C VAL A 44 -5.08 12.60 4.58
N GLN A 45 -4.93 13.83 5.06
CA GLN A 45 -5.87 14.46 5.98
C GLN A 45 -7.03 15.08 5.21
N VAL A 46 -8.21 14.46 5.29
CA VAL A 46 -9.43 15.02 4.68
C VAL A 46 -10.05 16.07 5.61
N TYR A 47 -10.14 17.31 5.12
CA TYR A 47 -10.81 18.40 5.86
C TYR A 47 -11.87 19.14 5.03
N ARG A 48 -11.99 18.81 3.73
CA ARG A 48 -12.99 19.42 2.85
C ARG A 48 -14.13 18.44 2.60
N SER A 49 -15.35 18.85 2.92
CA SER A 49 -16.56 18.04 2.70
C SER A 49 -17.10 18.11 1.26
N VAL A 50 -16.23 18.26 0.26
CA VAL A 50 -16.58 18.38 -1.17
C VAL A 50 -15.97 17.22 -1.95
N TYR A 51 -16.71 16.72 -2.94
CA TYR A 51 -16.30 15.57 -3.75
C TYR A 51 -15.62 15.99 -5.05
N TYR A 52 -16.27 16.85 -5.83
CA TYR A 52 -15.82 17.23 -7.16
C TYR A 52 -15.94 18.74 -7.39
N ASP A 53 -15.10 19.27 -8.25
CA ASP A 53 -15.27 20.60 -8.85
C ASP A 53 -16.25 20.57 -10.04
N SER A 54 -16.48 21.74 -10.65
CA SER A 54 -17.31 21.86 -11.86
C SER A 54 -16.76 21.09 -13.07
N ALA A 55 -15.47 20.76 -13.08
CA ALA A 55 -14.81 19.96 -14.11
C ALA A 55 -14.83 18.45 -13.81
N LYS A 56 -15.53 18.03 -12.74
CA LYS A 56 -15.58 16.64 -12.25
C LYS A 56 -14.21 16.10 -11.79
N LYS A 57 -13.29 16.99 -11.43
CA LYS A 57 -12.02 16.64 -10.79
C LYS A 57 -12.23 16.60 -9.28
N SER A 58 -11.66 15.61 -8.60
CA SER A 58 -11.68 15.59 -7.15
C SER A 58 -10.81 16.70 -6.56
N TRP A 59 -11.17 17.15 -5.36
CA TRP A 59 -10.43 18.17 -4.64
C TRP A 59 -9.32 17.54 -3.80
N GLU A 60 -8.15 18.20 -3.79
CA GLU A 60 -7.08 17.87 -2.85
C GLU A 60 -7.56 18.10 -1.40
N ASN A 61 -7.23 17.16 -0.52
CA ASN A 61 -7.68 17.05 0.87
C ASN A 61 -9.22 17.03 1.04
N GLY A 62 -9.92 16.64 -0.03
CA GLY A 62 -11.36 16.43 -0.05
C GLY A 62 -11.72 14.95 -0.08
N LEU A 63 -13.02 14.67 -0.16
CA LEU A 63 -13.49 13.30 -0.34
C LEU A 63 -13.12 12.83 -1.76
N LEU A 64 -12.61 11.60 -1.88
CA LEU A 64 -12.11 11.01 -3.13
C LEU A 64 -10.81 11.67 -3.64
N ASP A 65 -9.95 12.12 -2.72
CA ASP A 65 -8.61 12.60 -3.05
C ASP A 65 -7.84 11.51 -3.83
N PRO A 66 -7.15 11.85 -4.94
CA PRO A 66 -6.36 10.90 -5.72
C PRO A 66 -5.26 10.14 -4.95
N HIS A 67 -4.77 10.67 -3.84
CA HIS A 67 -3.84 9.97 -2.94
C HIS A 67 -4.51 8.81 -2.20
N MET A 68 -5.84 8.85 -2.04
CA MET A 68 -6.59 7.76 -1.44
C MET A 68 -6.92 6.64 -2.45
N GLY A 69 -6.78 6.98 -3.73
CA GLY A 69 -7.04 6.11 -4.86
C GLY A 69 -7.75 6.84 -5.99
N PRO A 70 -7.82 6.23 -7.19
CA PRO A 70 -8.48 6.82 -8.33
C PRO A 70 -10.01 6.79 -8.15
N ALA A 71 -10.65 7.95 -8.14
CA ALA A 71 -12.11 8.08 -8.03
C ALA A 71 -12.89 7.48 -9.21
N ASN A 72 -12.23 7.26 -10.35
CA ASN A 72 -12.83 6.68 -11.55
C ASN A 72 -11.76 5.96 -12.39
N LYS A 73 -12.20 5.22 -13.42
CA LYS A 73 -11.32 4.43 -14.30
C LYS A 73 -10.27 5.24 -15.07
N ASN A 74 -10.49 6.55 -15.23
CA ASN A 74 -9.56 7.45 -15.93
C ASN A 74 -8.57 8.11 -14.95
N GLY A 75 -8.76 7.93 -13.65
CA GLY A 75 -7.87 8.42 -12.61
C GLY A 75 -6.69 7.48 -12.39
N ILE A 76 -5.60 8.06 -11.90
CA ILE A 76 -4.41 7.33 -11.44
C ILE A 76 -4.23 7.68 -9.97
N CYS A 77 -3.90 6.70 -9.14
CA CYS A 77 -3.57 6.93 -7.74
C CYS A 77 -2.30 7.78 -7.64
N GLU A 78 -2.31 8.86 -6.88
CA GLU A 78 -1.10 9.70 -6.71
C GLU A 78 -0.06 9.04 -5.78
N THR A 79 -0.49 8.12 -4.92
CA THR A 79 0.38 7.43 -3.94
C THR A 79 1.13 6.24 -4.54
N CYS A 80 0.43 5.35 -5.24
CA CYS A 80 1.03 4.14 -5.80
C CYS A 80 1.16 4.15 -7.33
N LEU A 81 0.69 5.21 -8.00
CA LEU A 81 0.66 5.35 -9.46
C LEU A 81 -0.13 4.23 -10.18
N GLY A 82 -0.95 3.50 -9.42
CA GLY A 82 -1.80 2.43 -9.92
C GLY A 82 -3.10 2.96 -10.54
N THR A 83 -3.62 2.19 -11.50
CA THR A 83 -4.99 2.36 -12.01
C THR A 83 -5.99 1.70 -11.06
N LEU A 84 -7.28 1.92 -11.30
CA LEU A 84 -8.38 1.37 -10.47
C LEU A 84 -8.32 -0.17 -10.33
N GLU A 85 -7.74 -0.89 -11.29
CA GLU A 85 -7.63 -2.36 -11.27
C GLU A 85 -6.46 -2.86 -10.41
N ASN A 86 -5.43 -2.03 -10.22
CA ASN A 86 -4.15 -2.44 -9.62
C ASN A 86 -3.83 -1.69 -8.33
N VAL A 87 -4.78 -0.92 -7.80
CA VAL A 87 -4.63 -0.18 -6.55
C VAL A 87 -5.19 -1.01 -5.39
N GLN A 88 -4.43 -1.09 -4.29
CA GLN A 88 -4.88 -1.81 -3.09
C GLN A 88 -5.96 -1.03 -2.30
N GLY A 89 -6.22 0.23 -2.66
CA GLY A 89 -7.02 1.18 -1.87
C GLY A 89 -6.31 1.55 -0.58
N THR A 90 -6.16 2.83 -0.27
CA THR A 90 -5.69 3.24 1.06
C THR A 90 -6.90 3.49 1.97
N THR A 91 -6.70 3.36 3.27
CA THR A 91 -7.77 3.47 4.27
C THR A 91 -8.41 4.86 4.28
N ASP A 92 -9.70 4.95 3.93
CA ASP A 92 -10.56 6.11 4.18
C ASP A 92 -10.98 6.11 5.67
N ILE A 93 -10.20 6.72 6.55
CA ILE A 93 -10.58 6.93 7.96
C ILE A 93 -10.65 8.43 8.26
#